data_AF-A0A8J4ATK4-F1
#
_entry.id   AF-A0A8J4ATK4-F1
#
_cell.length_a   1.000
_cell.length_b   1.000
_cell.length_c   1.000
_cell.angle_alpha   90.00
_cell.angle_beta   90.00
_cell.angle_gamma   90.00
#
_symmetry.space_group_name_H-M   'P 1'
#
loop_
_entity.id
_entity.type
_entity.pdbx_description
1 polymer ?
#
loop_
_entity_poly.entity_id
_entity_poly.type
_entity_poly.pdbx_seq_one_letter_code
_entity_poly.pdbx_strand_id
1 'polypeptide(L)'
;MEKHHLLRRDPNWHPNGCNLCGQLGHQAANCPNGTINWRQIYGDEAFIMRQPIFYSDIQERIKFKEDGMLDLEARAQAYARAKAEELGLNWAEIAAKAEELRNKDPSEVIAKVAPAGDDSLPPGWAVATDPNGRQYYWHKKTQKVQWERPRDDTPIS
;
A
#
# COMPACT_ATOMS: atom_id res chain seq x y z
N MET A 1 3.93 -23.00 -13.03
CA MET A 1 4.04 -21.89 -14.01
C MET A 1 3.36 -22.31 -15.32
N GLU A 2 2.04 -22.57 -15.32
CA GLU A 2 1.40 -23.38 -16.38
C GLU A 2 0.08 -22.78 -16.90
N LYS A 3 -0.11 -21.47 -16.76
CA LYS A 3 -1.36 -20.80 -17.17
C LYS A 3 -1.20 -19.52 -18.01
N HIS A 4 0.04 -19.10 -18.31
CA HIS A 4 0.26 -17.87 -19.10
C HIS A 4 0.16 -18.05 -20.63
N HIS A 5 0.01 -19.28 -21.13
CA HIS A 5 -0.05 -19.55 -22.58
C HIS A 5 -1.47 -19.70 -23.14
N LEU A 6 -2.50 -19.73 -22.27
CA LEU A 6 -3.89 -20.02 -22.64
C LEU A 6 -4.72 -18.77 -22.95
N LEU A 7 -4.25 -17.57 -22.61
CA LEU A 7 -5.03 -16.33 -22.76
C LEU A 7 -4.81 -15.59 -24.10
N ARG A 8 -4.12 -16.17 -25.08
CA ARG A 8 -3.88 -15.54 -26.40
C ARG A 8 -3.81 -16.51 -27.58
N ARG A 9 -4.58 -17.60 -27.58
CA ARG A 9 -4.62 -18.50 -28.75
C ARG A 9 -6.03 -18.47 -29.33
N ASP A 10 -6.14 -17.88 -30.52
CA ASP A 10 -7.36 -17.92 -31.32
C ASP A 10 -7.74 -19.40 -31.56
N PRO A 11 -9.01 -19.80 -31.41
CA PRO A 11 -9.45 -21.17 -31.63
C PRO A 11 -9.11 -21.75 -33.01
N ASN A 12 -8.92 -20.90 -34.03
CA ASN A 12 -8.61 -21.32 -35.39
C ASN A 12 -7.10 -21.40 -35.68
N TRP A 13 -6.26 -21.22 -34.65
CA TRP A 13 -4.80 -21.18 -34.78
C TRP A 13 -4.18 -22.58 -34.62
N HIS A 14 -3.38 -23.01 -35.60
CA HIS A 14 -2.82 -24.36 -35.62
C HIS A 14 -1.83 -24.58 -34.45
N PRO A 15 -1.91 -25.69 -33.69
CA PRO A 15 -1.09 -25.91 -32.48
C PRO A 15 0.42 -25.74 -32.67
N ASN A 16 0.90 -26.10 -33.87
CA ASN A 16 2.31 -26.04 -34.27
C ASN A 16 2.66 -24.78 -35.10
N GLY A 17 1.78 -23.78 -35.12
CA GLY A 17 2.03 -22.48 -35.77
C GLY A 17 2.98 -21.60 -34.95
N CYS A 18 3.59 -20.64 -35.60
CA CYS A 18 4.32 -19.56 -34.94
C CYS A 18 3.33 -18.56 -34.29
N ASN A 19 3.53 -18.21 -33.02
CA ASN A 19 2.61 -17.32 -32.28
C ASN A 19 2.58 -15.87 -32.81
N LEU A 20 3.50 -15.49 -33.71
CA LEU A 20 3.60 -14.14 -34.28
C LEU A 20 3.00 -14.04 -35.68
N CYS A 21 3.25 -15.03 -36.55
CA CYS A 21 2.82 -14.98 -37.96
C CYS A 21 1.87 -16.12 -38.37
N GLY A 22 1.61 -17.10 -37.50
CA GLY A 22 0.71 -18.23 -37.78
C GLY A 22 1.27 -19.31 -38.71
N GLN A 23 2.45 -19.12 -39.31
CA GLN A 23 3.06 -20.11 -40.21
C GLN A 23 3.61 -21.31 -39.44
N LEU A 24 3.55 -22.50 -40.06
CA LEU A 24 4.06 -23.74 -39.50
C LEU A 24 5.58 -23.86 -39.71
N GLY A 25 6.26 -24.59 -38.81
CA GLY A 25 7.65 -25.00 -38.99
C GLY A 25 8.72 -24.15 -38.30
N HIS A 26 8.33 -23.15 -37.49
CA HIS A 26 9.27 -22.40 -36.65
C HIS A 26 8.62 -21.89 -35.37
N GLN A 27 9.43 -21.73 -34.32
CA GLN A 27 9.01 -21.07 -33.08
C GLN A 27 8.98 -19.55 -33.28
N ALA A 28 8.19 -18.83 -32.46
CA ALA A 28 8.06 -17.37 -32.53
C ALA A 28 9.40 -16.62 -32.48
N ALA A 29 10.40 -17.14 -31.76
CA ALA A 29 11.74 -16.57 -31.70
C ALA A 29 12.50 -16.59 -33.04
N ASN A 30 12.14 -17.50 -33.94
CA ASN A 30 12.78 -17.70 -35.25
C ASN A 30 11.86 -17.25 -36.40
N CYS A 31 10.87 -16.41 -36.10
CA CYS A 31 9.87 -15.98 -37.07
C CYS A 31 10.45 -14.94 -38.04
N PRO A 32 10.56 -15.22 -39.35
CA PRO A 32 11.13 -14.29 -40.32
C PRO A 32 10.28 -13.02 -40.53
N ASN A 33 8.97 -13.10 -40.23
CA ASN A 33 8.03 -11.97 -40.20
C ASN A 33 7.85 -11.36 -38.80
N GLY A 34 8.48 -11.95 -37.77
CA GLY A 34 8.14 -11.75 -36.36
C GLY A 34 9.23 -11.04 -35.57
N THR A 35 9.99 -10.16 -36.23
CA THR A 35 10.96 -9.32 -35.54
C THR A 35 10.20 -8.23 -34.77
N ILE A 36 9.62 -8.59 -33.62
CA ILE A 36 9.20 -7.58 -32.64
C ILE A 36 10.46 -6.85 -32.24
N ASN A 37 10.62 -5.62 -32.73
CA ASN A 37 11.74 -4.78 -32.39
C ASN A 37 11.56 -4.26 -30.97
N TRP A 38 11.90 -5.10 -29.99
CA TRP A 38 11.76 -4.81 -28.57
C TRP A 38 12.51 -3.54 -28.15
N ARG A 39 13.65 -3.23 -28.81
CA ARG A 39 14.40 -1.99 -28.62
C ARG A 39 13.59 -0.76 -29.04
N GLN A 40 12.84 -0.83 -30.14
CA GLN A 40 11.97 0.27 -30.55
C GLN A 40 10.79 0.48 -29.60
N ILE A 41 10.26 -0.59 -29.01
CA ILE A 41 9.08 -0.52 -28.12
C ILE A 41 9.46 0.02 -26.74
N TYR A 42 10.57 -0.47 -26.17
CA TYR A 42 10.92 -0.19 -24.77
C TYR A 42 12.18 0.68 -24.62
N GLY A 43 12.86 1.01 -25.71
CA GLY A 43 14.14 1.73 -25.69
C GLY A 43 15.34 0.82 -25.42
N ASP A 44 16.54 1.35 -25.66
CA ASP A 44 17.80 0.60 -25.51
C ASP A 44 18.11 0.24 -24.05
N GLU A 45 17.51 0.96 -23.09
CA GLU A 45 17.75 0.76 -21.66
C GLU A 45 16.87 -0.32 -21.01
N ALA A 46 15.77 -0.72 -21.67
CA ALA A 46 14.79 -1.63 -21.06
C ALA A 46 15.30 -3.04 -20.78
N PHE A 47 16.38 -3.43 -21.45
CA PHE A 47 17.00 -4.75 -21.30
C PHE A 47 18.42 -4.66 -20.72
N ILE A 48 18.80 -3.52 -20.16
CA ILE A 48 20.02 -3.41 -19.37
C ILE A 48 19.76 -4.11 -18.04
N MET A 49 20.57 -5.14 -17.75
CA MET A 49 20.57 -5.77 -16.43
C MET A 49 20.82 -4.68 -15.39
N ARG A 50 19.95 -4.58 -14.37
CA ARG A 50 20.21 -3.67 -13.24
C ARG A 50 21.62 -3.94 -12.75
N GLN A 51 22.35 -2.86 -12.47
CA GLN A 51 23.70 -2.99 -11.93
C GLN A 51 23.67 -3.90 -10.69
N PRO A 52 24.67 -4.78 -10.53
CA PRO A 52 24.76 -5.62 -9.35
C PRO A 52 24.79 -4.74 -8.10
N ILE A 53 23.91 -5.03 -7.15
CA ILE A 53 23.90 -4.34 -5.84
C ILE A 53 24.99 -4.97 -4.99
N PHE A 54 26.00 -4.19 -4.63
CA PHE A 54 27.06 -4.61 -3.72
C PHE A 54 26.71 -4.31 -2.27
N TYR A 55 27.44 -4.92 -1.34
CA TYR A 55 27.29 -4.66 0.09
C TYR A 55 27.53 -3.18 0.44
N SER A 56 28.47 -2.51 -0.25
CA SER A 56 28.70 -1.07 -0.14
C SER A 56 27.43 -0.27 -0.44
N ASP A 57 26.71 -0.62 -1.51
CA ASP A 57 25.52 0.10 -1.94
C ASP A 57 24.38 -0.07 -0.92
N ILE A 58 24.31 -1.23 -0.26
CA ILE A 58 23.36 -1.47 0.84
C ILE A 58 23.70 -0.58 2.04
N GLN A 59 24.98 -0.51 2.42
CA GLN A 59 25.45 0.32 3.53
C GLN A 59 25.22 1.80 3.25
N GLU A 60 25.52 2.28 2.05
CA GLU A 60 25.26 3.66 1.64
C GLU A 60 23.76 3.98 1.68
N ARG A 61 22.90 3.06 1.24
CA ARG A 61 21.44 3.24 1.34
C ARG A 61 20.94 3.28 2.77
N ILE A 62 21.48 2.44 3.66
CA ILE A 62 21.14 2.46 5.09
C ILE A 62 21.58 3.79 5.69
N LYS A 63 22.83 4.19 5.45
CA LYS A 63 23.37 5.46 5.94
C LYS A 63 22.57 6.66 5.44
N PHE A 64 22.25 6.70 4.14
CA PHE A 64 21.42 7.77 3.57
C PHE A 64 20.04 7.83 4.23
N LYS A 65 19.43 6.68 4.51
CA LYS A 65 18.15 6.61 5.23
C LYS A 65 18.30 7.13 6.66
N GLU A 66 19.35 6.74 7.37
CA GLU A 66 19.65 7.22 8.73
C GLU A 66 19.88 8.73 8.75
N ASP A 67 20.74 9.25 7.88
CA ASP A 67 21.03 10.68 7.75
C ASP A 67 19.74 11.49 7.44
N GLY A 68 18.90 10.98 6.53
CA GLY A 68 17.61 11.60 6.22
C GLY A 68 16.60 11.56 7.38
N MET A 69 16.61 10.49 8.19
CA MET A 69 15.76 10.38 9.38
C MET A 69 16.23 11.33 10.50
N LEU A 70 17.54 11.52 10.67
CA LEU A 70 18.11 12.46 11.63
C LEU A 70 17.76 13.91 11.28
N ASP A 71 17.87 14.30 10.01
CA ASP A 71 17.45 15.62 9.54
C ASP A 71 15.94 15.83 9.72
N LEU A 72 15.12 14.81 9.41
CA LEU A 72 13.68 14.86 9.63
C LEU A 72 13.32 15.05 11.10
N GLU A 73 13.98 14.32 12.01
CA GLU A 73 13.77 14.44 13.45
C GLU A 73 14.16 15.83 13.95
N ALA A 74 15.31 16.36 13.52
CA ALA A 74 15.75 17.70 13.89
C ALA A 74 14.74 18.77 13.46
N ARG A 75 14.21 18.67 12.24
CA ARG A 75 13.16 19.57 11.73
C ARG A 75 11.86 19.44 12.53
N ALA A 76 11.46 18.21 12.85
CA ALA A 76 10.26 17.95 13.65
C ALA A 76 10.38 18.54 15.07
N GLN A 77 11.53 18.39 15.72
CA GLN A 77 11.79 18.99 17.04
C GLN A 77 11.82 20.52 16.99
N ALA A 78 12.47 21.11 15.97
CA ALA A 78 12.49 22.56 15.78
C ALA A 78 11.08 23.12 15.58
N TYR A 79 10.26 22.45 14.77
CA TYR A 79 8.85 22.80 14.57
C TYR A 79 8.05 22.68 15.88
N ALA A 80 8.19 21.57 16.60
CA ALA A 80 7.47 21.35 17.86
C ALA A 80 7.84 22.40 18.92
N ARG A 81 9.13 22.79 18.99
CA ARG A 81 9.61 23.84 19.89
C ARG A 81 9.02 25.20 19.54
N ALA A 82 9.05 25.59 18.26
CA ALA A 82 8.46 26.84 17.79
C ALA A 82 6.94 26.88 18.08
N LYS A 83 6.25 25.75 17.89
CA LYS A 83 4.82 25.64 18.18
C LYS A 83 4.51 25.72 19.68
N ALA A 84 5.35 25.13 20.52
CA ALA A 84 5.22 25.24 21.97
C ALA A 84 5.37 26.70 22.44
N GLU A 85 6.33 27.43 21.89
CA GLU A 85 6.53 28.86 22.16
C GLU A 85 5.31 29.70 21.75
N GLU A 86 4.76 29.48 20.55
CA GLU A 86 3.54 30.15 20.08
C GLU A 86 2.34 29.92 21.01
N LEU A 87 2.22 28.71 21.56
CA LEU A 87 1.14 28.33 22.48
C LEU A 87 1.41 28.72 23.94
N GLY A 88 2.56 29.34 24.24
CA GLY A 88 2.96 29.68 25.60
C GLY A 88 3.21 28.45 26.50
N LEU A 89 3.51 27.30 25.90
CA LEU A 89 3.76 26.05 26.60
C LEU A 89 5.24 25.92 26.96
N ASN A 90 5.53 25.34 28.13
CA ASN A 90 6.90 25.10 28.55
C ASN A 90 7.49 23.89 27.80
N TRP A 91 8.45 24.16 26.91
CA TRP A 91 9.13 23.11 26.15
C TRP A 91 9.83 22.06 27.02
N ALA A 92 10.39 22.44 28.17
CA ALA A 92 11.09 21.50 29.05
C ALA A 92 10.14 20.44 29.64
N GLU A 93 8.92 20.84 29.99
CA GLU A 93 7.90 19.94 30.51
C GLU A 93 7.37 19.00 29.41
N ILE A 94 7.18 19.52 28.19
CA ILE A 94 6.77 18.71 27.04
C ILE A 94 7.84 17.67 26.71
N ALA A 95 9.11 18.07 26.66
CA ALA A 95 10.22 17.17 26.38
C ALA A 95 10.38 16.09 27.46
N ALA A 96 10.25 16.46 28.74
CA ALA A 96 10.29 15.50 29.85
C ALA A 96 9.15 14.47 29.77
N LYS A 97 7.94 14.94 29.47
CA LYS A 97 6.77 14.05 29.29
C LYS A 97 6.91 13.15 28.06
N ALA A 98 7.48 13.66 26.96
CA ALA A 98 7.74 12.87 25.77
C ALA A 98 8.75 11.74 26.05
N GLU A 99 9.81 12.02 26.81
CA GLU A 99 10.80 11.02 27.22
C GLU A 99 10.19 9.98 28.17
N GLU A 100 9.34 10.39 29.10
CA GLU A 100 8.60 9.47 29.97
C GLU A 100 7.72 8.51 29.15
N LEU A 101 6.99 9.04 28.16
CA LEU A 101 6.14 8.24 27.27
C LEU A 101 6.97 7.30 26.38
N ARG A 102 8.16 7.72 25.94
CA ARG A 102 9.08 6.90 25.14
C ARG A 102 9.61 5.69 25.90
N ASN A 103 9.77 5.80 27.22
CA ASN A 103 10.24 4.73 28.08
C ASN A 103 9.12 3.78 28.55
N LYS A 104 7.85 4.10 28.28
CA LYS A 104 6.70 3.25 28.59
C LYS A 104 6.45 2.24 27.47
N ASP A 105 5.84 1.11 27.83
CA ASP A 105 5.49 0.10 26.82
C ASP A 105 4.45 0.67 25.84
N PRO A 106 4.63 0.50 24.51
CA PRO A 106 3.71 1.03 23.52
C PRO A 106 2.26 0.57 23.73
N SER A 107 2.03 -0.64 24.27
CA SER A 107 0.67 -1.14 24.52
C SER A 107 -0.06 -0.37 25.63
N GLU A 108 0.67 0.21 26.57
CA GLU A 108 0.12 1.05 27.64
C GLU A 108 -0.14 2.49 27.18
N VAL A 109 0.71 3.01 26.28
CA VAL A 109 0.57 4.38 25.73
C VAL A 109 -0.48 4.46 24.62
N ILE A 110 -0.60 3.41 23.81
CA ILE A 110 -1.57 3.31 22.71
C ILE A 110 -2.98 2.93 23.24
N ALA A 111 -3.10 2.60 24.53
CA ALA A 111 -4.38 2.26 25.13
C ALA A 111 -5.38 3.44 25.02
N LYS A 112 -6.39 3.22 24.17
CA LYS A 112 -7.65 3.97 24.04
C LYS A 112 -7.62 5.21 23.14
N VAL A 113 -7.03 5.11 21.95
CA VAL A 113 -7.67 5.70 20.76
C VAL A 113 -8.54 4.63 20.13
N ALA A 114 -9.65 4.28 20.78
CA ALA A 114 -10.80 3.83 19.99
C ALA A 114 -11.10 4.98 19.03
N PRO A 115 -11.36 4.73 17.73
CA PRO A 115 -11.75 5.81 16.84
C PRO A 115 -12.93 6.52 17.50
N ALA A 116 -12.74 7.78 17.88
CA ALA A 116 -13.74 8.64 18.48
C ALA A 116 -14.78 9.07 17.42
N GLY A 117 -15.37 8.06 16.78
CA GLY A 117 -16.42 8.13 15.77
C GLY A 117 -17.36 6.92 15.81
N ASP A 118 -17.23 6.03 16.80
CA ASP A 118 -18.21 5.00 17.11
C ASP A 118 -19.10 5.50 18.27
N ASP A 119 -19.93 6.51 17.99
CA ASP A 119 -21.14 6.71 18.77
C ASP A 119 -21.91 5.37 18.70
N SER A 120 -22.10 4.73 19.84
CA SER A 120 -22.49 3.34 20.01
C SER A 120 -23.48 2.81 18.98
N LEU A 121 -22.99 2.07 17.98
CA LEU A 121 -23.88 1.22 17.17
C LEU A 121 -24.39 0.07 18.05
N PRO A 122 -25.63 -0.41 17.85
CA PRO A 122 -26.15 -1.53 18.61
C PRO A 122 -25.25 -2.78 18.44
N PRO A 123 -25.24 -3.69 19.43
CA PRO A 123 -24.37 -4.86 19.42
C PRO A 123 -24.51 -5.68 18.13
N GLY A 124 -23.40 -5.87 17.41
CA GLY A 124 -23.36 -6.67 16.18
C GLY A 124 -23.43 -5.87 14.89
N TRP A 125 -23.64 -4.55 14.96
CA TRP A 125 -23.51 -3.66 13.81
C TRP A 125 -22.08 -3.13 13.67
N ALA A 126 -21.68 -2.84 12.44
CA ALA A 126 -20.44 -2.15 12.13
C ALA A 126 -20.66 -1.17 10.98
N VAL A 127 -19.89 -0.08 10.97
CA VAL A 127 -19.85 0.89 9.87
C VAL A 127 -18.73 0.52 8.90
N ALA A 128 -18.99 0.67 7.61
CA ALA A 128 -17.99 0.56 6.57
C ALA A 128 -18.23 1.64 5.51
N THR A 129 -17.19 1.97 4.76
CA THR A 129 -17.24 3.00 3.72
C THR A 129 -17.05 2.34 2.36
N ASP A 130 -17.97 2.62 1.43
CA ASP A 130 -17.90 2.18 0.04
C ASP A 130 -16.81 2.96 -0.73
N PRO A 131 -16.27 2.50 -1.89
CA PRO A 131 -15.27 3.25 -2.66
C PRO A 131 -15.74 4.65 -3.10
N ASN A 132 -17.05 4.88 -3.12
CA ASN A 132 -17.65 6.19 -3.38
C ASN A 132 -17.63 7.14 -2.15
N GLY A 133 -17.03 6.73 -1.03
CA GLY A 133 -16.95 7.51 0.21
C GLY A 133 -18.24 7.53 1.03
N ARG A 134 -19.25 6.74 0.66
CA ARG A 134 -20.53 6.66 1.39
C ARG A 134 -20.44 5.63 2.51
N GLN A 135 -20.87 6.00 3.70
CA GLN A 135 -20.96 5.08 4.83
C GLN A 135 -22.20 4.19 4.70
N TYR A 136 -22.03 2.90 5.01
CA TYR A 136 -23.09 1.92 5.14
C TYR A 136 -22.91 1.14 6.44
N TYR A 137 -24.01 0.63 6.98
CA TYR A 137 -24.03 -0.14 8.22
C TYR A 137 -24.31 -1.59 7.89
N TRP A 138 -23.52 -2.51 8.43
CA TRP A 138 -23.69 -3.93 8.20
C TRP A 138 -23.75 -4.71 9.51
N HIS A 139 -24.63 -5.70 9.56
CA HIS A 139 -24.81 -6.55 10.73
C HIS A 139 -23.99 -7.83 10.59
N LYS A 140 -23.06 -8.07 11.51
CA LYS A 140 -22.05 -9.14 11.42
C LYS A 140 -22.64 -10.55 11.39
N LYS A 141 -23.76 -10.78 12.10
CA LYS A 141 -24.39 -12.11 12.19
C LYS A 141 -25.30 -12.43 11.02
N THR A 142 -26.06 -11.45 10.54
CA THR A 142 -27.06 -11.66 9.47
C THR A 142 -26.57 -11.24 8.11
N GLN A 143 -25.38 -10.62 8.02
CA GLN A 143 -24.79 -10.10 6.78
C GLN A 143 -25.71 -9.09 6.07
N LYS A 144 -26.65 -8.47 6.80
CA LYS A 144 -27.54 -7.44 6.27
C LYS A 144 -26.81 -6.10 6.20
N VAL A 145 -27.04 -5.37 5.13
CA VAL A 145 -26.54 -4.01 4.94
C VAL A 145 -27.69 -3.02 4.88
N GLN A 146 -27.51 -1.84 5.46
CA GLN A 146 -28.47 -0.74 5.41
C GLN A 146 -27.74 0.60 5.34
N TRP A 147 -28.43 1.60 4.80
CA TRP A 147 -27.88 2.94 4.65
C TRP A 147 -28.20 3.83 5.85
N GLU A 148 -29.32 3.60 6.54
CA GLU A 148 -29.63 4.30 7.79
C GLU A 148 -28.84 3.73 8.98
N ARG A 149 -28.51 4.58 9.94
CA ARG A 149 -27.87 4.14 11.19
C ARG A 149 -28.84 3.24 11.99
N PRO A 150 -28.45 2.01 12.34
CA PRO A 150 -29.28 1.12 13.16
C PRO A 150 -29.44 1.71 14.56
N ARG A 151 -30.66 1.59 15.11
CA ARG A 151 -30.99 1.91 16.51
C ARG A 151 -31.21 0.58 17.25
N ASP A 152 -31.24 0.61 18.58
CA ASP A 152 -31.47 -0.61 19.38
C ASP A 152 -32.75 -1.38 18.99
N ASP A 153 -33.74 -0.68 18.43
CA ASP A 153 -35.04 -1.23 18.00
C ASP A 153 -35.05 -1.79 16.56
N THR A 154 -33.96 -1.73 15.80
CA THR A 154 -33.98 -2.18 14.39
C THR A 154 -34.23 -3.69 14.32
N PRO A 155 -35.36 -4.17 13.75
CA PRO A 155 -35.67 -5.59 13.71
C PRO A 155 -34.69 -6.33 12.80
N ILE A 156 -33.85 -7.15 13.41
CA ILE A 156 -32.95 -8.08 12.73
C ILE A 156 -33.78 -9.31 12.35
N SER A 157 -34.69 -9.16 11.38
CA SER A 157 -35.49 -10.28 10.86
C SER A 157 -34.72 -11.11 9.83
#